data_AF-A0A3N6N1I9-F1
#
_entry.id   AF-A0A3N6N1I9-F1
#
_cell.length_a   1.000
_cell.length_b   1.000
_cell.length_c   1.000
_cell.angle_alpha   90.00
_cell.angle_beta   90.00
_cell.angle_gamma   90.00
#
_symmetry.space_group_name_H-M   'P 1'
#
loop_
_entity.id
_entity.type
_entity.pdbx_description
1 polymer ?
#
loop_
_entity_poly.entity_id
_entity_poly.type
_entity_poly.pdbx_seq_one_letter_code
_entity_poly.pdbx_strand_id
1 'polypeptide(L)'
;MSSIWVGGALRANGGFALQESSGKSPLRHVFWQGFLSDVLNPKVALFYTALLPQFMSAHDPRPVAHLFELGVIGNTVGISTSIAYVFLASRMTQALRRNATISAWLTKAMGALFIGLGAKLATEKL
;
A
#
# COMPACT_ATOMS: atom_id res chain seq x y z
N MET A 1 -15.62 19.24 -19.13
CA MET A 1 -14.13 19.24 -19.00
C MET A 1 -13.63 17.82 -18.74
N SER A 2 -13.84 16.88 -19.67
CA SER A 2 -13.63 15.43 -19.40
C SER A 2 -12.99 14.63 -20.56
N SER A 3 -12.59 15.26 -21.66
CA SER A 3 -12.03 14.57 -22.84
C SER A 3 -10.50 14.67 -22.98
N ILE A 4 -9.82 15.49 -22.16
CA ILE A 4 -8.38 15.77 -22.30
C ILE A 4 -7.50 14.66 -21.71
N TRP A 5 -8.03 13.83 -20.81
CA TRP A 5 -7.21 12.85 -20.09
C TRP A 5 -6.89 11.59 -20.93
N VAL A 6 -7.80 11.15 -21.79
CA VAL A 6 -7.63 9.94 -22.61
C VAL A 6 -6.58 10.14 -23.72
N GLY A 7 -6.49 11.35 -24.29
CA GLY A 7 -5.54 11.65 -25.36
C GLY A 7 -4.08 11.72 -24.92
N GLY A 8 -3.81 12.10 -23.66
CA GLY A 8 -2.44 12.14 -23.11
C GLY A 8 -1.87 10.77 -22.79
N ALA A 9 -2.71 9.82 -22.36
CA ALA A 9 -2.30 8.48 -21.97
C ALA A 9 -1.78 7.64 -23.14
N LEU A 10 -2.30 7.87 -24.36
CA LEU A 10 -1.91 7.12 -25.56
C LEU A 10 -0.58 7.58 -26.17
N ARG A 11 -0.03 8.71 -25.73
CA ARG A 11 1.26 9.25 -26.20
C ARG A 11 2.40 9.08 -25.19
N ALA A 12 2.09 8.63 -23.98
CA ALA A 12 3.08 8.27 -22.98
C ALA A 12 3.62 6.87 -23.28
N ASN A 13 4.78 6.84 -23.92
CA ASN A 13 5.59 5.68 -24.18
C ASN A 13 5.72 4.77 -22.93
N GLY A 14 4.93 3.68 -22.87
CA GLY A 14 5.25 2.40 -22.22
C GLY A 14 5.73 2.36 -20.77
N GLY A 15 5.64 3.44 -20.00
CA GLY A 15 5.93 3.45 -18.58
C GLY A 15 4.68 3.82 -17.83
N PHE A 16 4.37 3.10 -16.74
CA PHE A 16 3.63 3.70 -15.65
C PHE A 16 4.31 5.05 -15.38
N ALA A 17 3.67 6.14 -15.82
CA ALA A 17 4.10 7.47 -15.46
C ALA A 17 3.85 7.56 -13.96
N LEU A 18 4.82 7.09 -13.19
CA LEU A 18 5.01 7.54 -11.82
C LEU A 18 5.02 9.05 -11.98
N GLN A 19 3.95 9.67 -11.51
CA GLN A 19 3.87 11.09 -11.36
C GLN A 19 5.07 11.43 -10.45
N GLU A 20 6.22 11.73 -11.04
CA GLU A 20 7.31 12.31 -10.29
C GLU A 20 6.75 13.64 -9.81
N SER A 21 6.42 13.71 -8.52
CA SER A 21 6.08 14.97 -7.88
C SER A 21 7.38 15.79 -7.89
N SER A 22 7.63 16.47 -9.00
CA SER A 22 8.81 17.29 -9.27
C SER A 22 8.82 18.60 -8.45
N GLY A 23 8.14 18.63 -7.31
CA GLY A 23 8.23 19.68 -6.31
C GLY A 23 8.37 19.03 -4.96
N LYS A 24 9.17 19.63 -4.06
CA LYS A 24 9.18 19.27 -2.64
C LYS A 24 7.78 19.57 -2.08
N SER A 25 6.83 18.64 -2.26
CA SER A 25 5.52 18.75 -1.66
C SER A 25 5.74 18.92 -0.16
N PRO A 26 5.10 19.92 0.47
CA PRO A 26 5.29 20.13 1.90
C PRO A 26 4.93 18.83 2.62
N LEU A 27 5.77 18.39 3.56
CA LEU A 27 5.61 17.13 4.31
C LEU A 27 4.19 16.96 4.85
N ARG A 28 3.56 18.08 5.25
CA ARG A 28 2.17 18.15 5.68
C ARG A 28 1.18 17.66 4.62
N HIS A 29 1.36 18.03 3.35
CA HIS A 29 0.48 17.60 2.27
C HIS A 29 0.60 16.09 2.00
N VAL A 30 1.84 15.57 1.96
CA VAL A 30 2.09 14.13 1.80
C VAL A 30 1.52 13.33 2.97
N PHE A 31 1.69 13.82 4.20
CA PHE A 31 1.12 13.22 5.39
C PHE A 31 -0.42 13.17 5.33
N TRP A 32 -1.07 14.29 5.04
CA TRP A 32 -2.53 14.32 4.97
C TRP A 32 -3.08 13.48 3.82
N GLN A 33 -2.40 13.44 2.68
CA GLN A 33 -2.80 12.58 1.56
C GLN A 33 -2.73 11.09 1.95
N GLY A 34 -1.63 10.66 2.57
CA GLY A 34 -1.50 9.29 3.07
C GLY A 34 -2.50 8.98 4.17
N PHE A 35 -2.65 9.87 5.14
CA PHE A 35 -3.57 9.72 6.27
C PHE A 35 -5.03 9.62 5.81
N LEU A 36 -5.50 10.56 4.96
CA LEU A 36 -6.85 10.47 4.42
C LEU A 36 -7.03 9.23 3.56
N SER A 37 -6.04 8.86 2.72
CA SER A 37 -6.15 7.65 1.91
C SER A 37 -6.27 6.38 2.75
N ASP A 38 -5.62 6.34 3.91
CA ASP A 38 -5.67 5.19 4.82
C ASP A 38 -6.97 5.18 5.64
N VAL A 39 -7.36 6.33 6.21
CA VAL A 39 -8.60 6.48 6.99
C VAL A 39 -9.85 6.26 6.13
N LEU A 40 -9.86 6.76 4.88
CA LEU A 40 -10.97 6.56 3.95
C LEU A 40 -10.97 5.15 3.35
N ASN A 41 -10.00 4.28 3.65
CA ASN A 41 -9.99 2.92 3.15
C ASN A 41 -10.97 2.05 3.95
N PRO A 42 -12.17 1.73 3.40
CA PRO A 42 -13.18 1.00 4.15
C PRO A 42 -12.74 -0.42 4.48
N LYS A 43 -11.73 -0.97 3.78
CA LYS A 43 -11.22 -2.32 4.03
C LYS A 43 -10.68 -2.46 5.45
N VAL A 44 -9.96 -1.45 5.94
CA VAL A 44 -9.37 -1.48 7.29
C VAL A 44 -10.48 -1.46 8.34
N ALA A 45 -11.46 -0.57 8.17
CA ALA A 45 -12.63 -0.49 9.06
C ALA A 45 -13.44 -1.80 9.07
N LEU A 46 -13.69 -2.40 7.91
CA LEU A 46 -14.41 -3.67 7.80
C LEU A 46 -13.64 -4.83 8.44
N PHE A 47 -12.32 -4.88 8.24
CA PHE A 47 -11.46 -5.89 8.85
C PHE A 47 -11.51 -5.81 10.38
N TYR A 48 -11.31 -4.63 10.96
CA TYR A 48 -11.36 -4.45 12.41
C TYR A 48 -12.77 -4.69 12.97
N THR A 49 -13.83 -4.25 12.28
CA THR A 49 -15.21 -4.51 12.72
C THR A 49 -15.57 -5.99 12.68
N ALA A 50 -15.02 -6.76 11.73
CA ALA A 50 -15.24 -8.20 11.65
C ALA A 50 -14.39 -8.99 12.66
N LEU A 51 -13.15 -8.55 12.92
CA LEU A 51 -12.17 -9.34 13.67
C LEU A 51 -11.93 -8.87 15.10
N LEU A 52 -12.28 -7.65 15.49
CA LEU A 52 -12.13 -7.24 16.90
C LEU A 52 -13.20 -7.86 17.80
N PRO A 53 -14.50 -7.91 17.43
CA PRO A 53 -15.53 -8.45 18.31
C PRO A 53 -15.32 -9.93 18.66
N GLN A 54 -14.72 -10.72 17.77
CA GLN A 54 -14.40 -12.14 18.04
C GLN A 54 -13.36 -12.33 19.17
N PHE A 55 -12.55 -11.31 19.49
CA PHE A 55 -11.59 -11.36 20.59
C PHE A 55 -12.18 -10.84 21.91
N MET A 56 -13.42 -10.35 21.89
CA MET A 56 -14.10 -9.81 23.06
C MET A 56 -15.13 -10.81 23.59
N SER A 57 -15.30 -10.84 24.92
CA SER A 57 -16.39 -11.60 25.54
C SER A 57 -17.71 -10.84 25.36
N ALA A 58 -18.79 -11.56 25.04
CA ALA A 58 -20.13 -10.97 24.91
C ALA A 58 -20.66 -10.35 26.23
N HIS A 59 -20.08 -10.73 27.38
CA HIS A 59 -20.45 -10.24 28.71
C HIS A 59 -19.38 -9.31 29.31
N ASP A 60 -18.51 -8.72 28.49
CA ASP A 60 -17.47 -7.83 28.99
C ASP A 60 -18.09 -6.57 29.64
N PRO A 61 -17.78 -6.28 30.92
CA PRO A 61 -18.30 -5.09 31.60
C PRO A 61 -17.72 -3.77 31.07
N ARG A 62 -16.61 -3.79 30.30
CA ARG A 62 -15.95 -2.59 29.77
C ARG A 62 -15.53 -2.76 28.29
N PRO A 63 -16.49 -2.94 27.36
CA PRO A 63 -16.20 -3.32 25.97
C PRO A 63 -15.38 -2.25 25.21
N VAL A 64 -15.66 -0.96 25.44
CA VAL A 64 -14.94 0.14 24.76
C VAL A 64 -13.46 0.19 25.18
N ALA A 65 -13.16 -0.04 26.45
CA ALA A 65 -11.79 -0.03 26.96
C ALA A 65 -10.98 -1.19 26.40
N HIS A 66 -11.56 -2.39 26.37
CA HIS A 66 -10.92 -3.59 25.81
C HIS A 66 -10.71 -3.46 24.29
N LEU A 67 -11.67 -2.87 23.57
CA LEU A 67 -11.54 -2.58 22.15
C LEU A 67 -10.38 -1.59 21.87
N PHE A 68 -10.25 -0.56 22.71
CA PHE A 68 -9.14 0.40 22.62
C PHE A 68 -7.79 -0.28 22.89
N GLU A 69 -7.70 -1.14 23.91
CA GLU A 69 -6.49 -1.92 24.22
C GLU A 69 -6.08 -2.82 23.05
N LEU A 70 -7.02 -3.58 22.47
CA LEU A 70 -6.77 -4.40 21.28
C LEU A 70 -6.30 -3.56 20.09
N GLY A 71 -6.89 -2.37 19.89
CA GLY A 71 -6.47 -1.42 18.87
C GLY A 71 -5.03 -0.93 19.08
N VAL A 72 -4.65 -0.60 20.31
CA VAL A 72 -3.29 -0.15 20.67
C VAL A 72 -2.27 -1.27 20.46
N ILE A 73 -2.58 -2.49 20.88
CA ILE A 73 -1.72 -3.67 20.68
C ILE A 73 -1.54 -3.92 19.17
N GLY A 74 -2.63 -3.98 18.42
CA GLY A 74 -2.60 -4.19 16.97
C GLY A 74 -1.78 -3.11 16.24
N ASN A 75 -2.00 -1.85 16.57
CA ASN A 75 -1.24 -0.73 16.02
C ASN A 75 0.26 -0.80 16.38
N THR A 76 0.59 -1.18 17.61
CA THR A 76 1.98 -1.34 18.06
C THR A 76 2.69 -2.44 17.28
N VAL A 77 2.04 -3.58 17.08
CA VAL A 77 2.56 -4.69 16.25
C VAL A 77 2.71 -4.25 14.79
N GLY A 78 1.71 -3.56 14.25
CA GLY A 78 1.72 -3.07 12.88
C GLY A 78 2.85 -2.07 12.62
N ILE A 79 3.02 -1.09 13.50
CA ILE A 79 4.13 -0.12 13.42
C ILE A 79 5.48 -0.83 13.54
N SER A 80 5.64 -1.71 14.54
CA SER A 80 6.90 -2.44 14.75
C SER A 80 7.30 -3.26 13.53
N THR A 81 6.34 -3.98 12.95
CA THR A 81 6.54 -4.79 11.75
C THR A 81 6.83 -3.92 10.52
N SER A 82 6.13 -2.79 10.37
CA SER A 82 6.36 -1.84 9.29
C SER A 82 7.76 -1.23 9.36
N ILE A 83 8.20 -0.84 10.55
CA ILE A 83 9.56 -0.34 10.78
C ILE A 83 10.59 -1.42 10.43
N ALA A 84 10.38 -2.67 10.87
CA ALA A 84 11.26 -3.78 10.54
C ALA A 84 11.35 -3.98 9.01
N TYR A 85 10.22 -3.92 8.30
CA TYR A 85 10.20 -3.98 6.84
C TYR A 85 10.90 -2.81 6.18
N VAL A 86 10.74 -1.58 6.67
CA VAL A 86 11.44 -0.40 6.12
C VAL A 86 12.95 -0.55 6.26
N PHE A 87 13.44 -1.01 7.42
CA PHE A 87 14.86 -1.27 7.61
C PHE A 87 15.37 -2.38 6.70
N LEU A 88 14.64 -3.50 6.62
CA LEU A 88 14.99 -4.61 5.75
C LEU A 88 15.01 -4.19 4.28
N ALA A 89 13.97 -3.50 3.82
CA ALA A 89 13.83 -2.99 2.46
C ALA A 89 14.93 -1.97 2.13
N SER A 90 15.27 -1.07 3.06
CA SER A 90 16.37 -0.12 2.88
C SER A 90 17.70 -0.83 2.67
N ARG A 91 17.98 -1.84 3.50
CA ARG A 91 19.22 -2.63 3.41
C ARG A 91 19.28 -3.45 2.13
N MET A 92 18.18 -4.10 1.77
CA MET A 92 18.06 -4.85 0.51
C MET A 92 18.20 -3.92 -0.69
N THR A 93 17.58 -2.76 -0.67
CA THR A 93 17.64 -1.78 -1.77
C THR A 93 19.07 -1.25 -1.95
N GLN A 94 19.81 -0.98 -0.88
CA GLN A 94 21.22 -0.60 -0.98
C GLN A 94 22.07 -1.74 -1.56
N ALA A 95 21.86 -2.98 -1.11
CA ALA A 95 22.57 -4.14 -1.66
C ALA A 95 22.24 -4.38 -3.14
N LEU A 96 20.98 -4.22 -3.53
CA LEU A 96 20.50 -4.41 -4.90
C LEU A 96 21.02 -3.32 -5.84
N ARG A 97 21.05 -2.06 -5.37
CA ARG A 97 21.63 -0.93 -6.12
C ARG A 97 23.12 -1.12 -6.41
N ARG A 98 23.83 -1.92 -5.61
CA ARG A 98 25.23 -2.27 -5.85
C ARG A 98 25.42 -3.26 -7.00
N ASN A 99 24.37 -4.00 -7.40
CA ASN A 99 24.43 -4.96 -8.49
C ASN A 99 23.33 -4.68 -9.53
N ALA A 100 23.70 -3.89 -10.54
CA ALA A 100 22.81 -3.45 -11.62
C ALA A 100 22.13 -4.62 -12.36
N THR A 101 22.80 -5.78 -12.46
CA THR A 101 22.26 -6.97 -13.12
C THR A 101 21.06 -7.55 -12.36
N ILE A 102 21.16 -7.66 -11.04
CA ILE A 102 20.06 -8.18 -10.21
C ILE A 102 18.87 -7.21 -10.24
N SER A 103 19.14 -5.90 -10.13
CA SER A 103 18.09 -4.89 -10.25
C SER A 103 17.36 -4.98 -11.59
N ALA A 104 18.09 -5.15 -12.70
CA ALA A 104 17.49 -5.29 -14.03
C ALA A 104 16.65 -6.57 -14.16
N TRP A 105 17.11 -7.69 -13.59
CA TRP A 105 16.36 -8.95 -13.57
C TRP A 105 15.08 -8.85 -12.73
N LEU A 106 15.14 -8.20 -11.57
CA LEU A 106 13.99 -7.99 -10.71
C LEU A 106 12.92 -7.12 -11.39
N THR A 107 13.34 -6.04 -12.05
CA THR A 107 12.42 -5.20 -12.84
C THR A 107 11.76 -5.99 -13.97
N LYS A 108 12.51 -6.82 -14.70
CA LYS A 108 11.96 -7.70 -15.75
C LYS A 108 10.97 -8.72 -15.18
N ALA A 109 11.29 -9.34 -14.04
CA ALA A 109 10.42 -10.30 -13.38
C ALA A 109 9.11 -9.65 -12.92
N MET A 110 9.17 -8.45 -12.33
CA MET A 110 7.96 -7.71 -11.93
C MET A 110 7.11 -7.30 -13.13
N GLY A 111 7.75 -6.85 -14.22
CA GLY A 111 7.05 -6.55 -15.48
C GLY A 111 6.36 -7.79 -16.06
N ALA A 112 7.05 -8.93 -16.11
CA ALA A 112 6.49 -10.19 -16.55
C ALA A 112 5.33 -10.66 -15.65
N LEU A 113 5.46 -10.49 -14.34
CA LEU A 113 4.40 -10.80 -13.38
C LEU A 113 3.16 -9.94 -13.61
N PHE A 114 3.31 -8.62 -13.81
CA PHE A 114 2.18 -7.73 -14.10
C PHE A 114 1.53 -8.00 -15.45
N ILE A 115 2.31 -8.30 -16.49
CA ILE A 115 1.76 -8.73 -17.79
C ILE A 115 1.00 -10.04 -17.62
N GLY A 116 1.55 -11.01 -16.89
CA GLY A 116 0.89 -12.28 -16.59
C GLY A 116 -0.40 -12.10 -15.79
N LEU A 117 -0.39 -11.25 -14.77
CA LEU A 117 -1.58 -10.92 -13.98
C LEU A 117 -2.62 -10.15 -14.80
N GLY A 118 -2.21 -9.20 -15.64
CA GLY A 118 -3.09 -8.45 -16.52
C GLY A 118 -3.71 -9.33 -17.60
N ALA A 119 -2.94 -10.25 -18.19
CA ALA A 119 -3.44 -11.25 -19.11
C ALA A 119 -4.41 -12.20 -18.40
N LYS A 120 -4.07 -12.69 -17.20
CA LYS A 120 -4.98 -13.50 -16.38
C LYS A 120 -6.28 -12.76 -16.14
N LEU A 121 -6.23 -11.52 -15.66
CA LEU A 121 -7.41 -10.70 -15.39
C LEU A 121 -8.25 -10.44 -16.64
N ALA A 122 -7.61 -10.22 -17.79
CA ALA A 122 -8.30 -10.05 -19.07
C ALA A 122 -8.98 -11.35 -19.56
N THR A 123 -8.43 -12.51 -19.21
CA THR A 123 -9.03 -13.82 -19.47
C THR A 123 -10.02 -14.26 -18.38
N GLU A 124 -9.92 -13.66 -17.19
CA GLU A 124 -10.82 -13.82 -16.05
C GLU A 124 -12.06 -12.92 -16.31
N LYS A 125 -12.84 -13.37 -17.30
CA LYS A 125 -14.22 -13.01 -17.66
C LYS A 125 -15.04 -12.49 -16.46
N LEU A 126 -15.74 -11.34 -16.51
CA LEU A 126 -16.92 -10.99 -17.32
C LEU A 126 -17.95 -12.11 -17.46
#